data_AF-A0A3B0W6J8-F1
#
_entry.id   AF-A0A3B0W6J8-F1
#
_cell.length_a   1.000
_cell.length_b   1.000
_cell.length_c   1.000
_cell.angle_alpha   90.00
_cell.angle_beta   90.00
_cell.angle_gamma   90.00
#
_symmetry.space_group_name_H-M   'P 1'
#
loop_
_entity.id
_entity.type
_entity.pdbx_description
1 polymer ?
#
loop_
_entity_poly.entity_id
_entity_poly.type
_entity_poly.pdbx_seq_one_letter_code
_entity_poly.pdbx_strand_id
1 'polypeptide(L)'
;DLKQGAGGIRAVEFIVQSLQLVFAGRNSALQGYSISKQIQQLVHAGKLSVDDGSCLNQAWLWLRKLENISQVVADQPTHQIPEDPAVKQVICDIFDGKDWSQMQMAIDNQRQQIENIFNQLFAEVENKQQLTDEQQLQLQNLMQGISSKRLPRKRQENIEQLLQNSLQIATESVVSNFLALVKKILTRPNYILMLLKETNVHQAVLNLMAKHPYFVAILQNYPVLLEQLFEREVFTPYTINNLTLGWQKQAPDDVEDWMEAMRYFKLEHQFNLILAWSEQQLSHQQTVQQMTELAVFILSEVVRYSHQEMIQKFDESGIAEDQLMVIAYGSAALKQMTVGSDLDLVFIVDSDQLSPDTHLFAQKWVRRIVHHLTTPMYHGKLYELDMRLRPNGNSGALATTKKEFAKYQTEQAWVWEHAAMVKSRAVFASDQQTQWHQSLRSEVLQQERDAKAVDQALLEMANKLDQMQQHKAHHAEFRILAEVLKNSHQFPQLTTHHHLIDIQAQLIELNLLDQKNTLSIDIKKDPAS
;
A
#
# COMPACT_ATOMS: atom_id res chain seq x y z
N ASP A 1 -17.85 -26.33 -30.32
CA ASP A 1 -16.72 -25.52 -29.85
C ASP A 1 -16.25 -26.09 -28.51
N LEU A 2 -15.00 -26.56 -28.46
CA LEU A 2 -14.39 -27.17 -27.26
C LEU A 2 -13.91 -26.14 -26.22
N LYS A 3 -13.71 -24.89 -26.65
CA LYS A 3 -13.09 -23.84 -25.83
C LYS A 3 -14.13 -22.92 -25.19
N GLN A 4 -15.13 -22.47 -25.95
CA GLN A 4 -16.06 -21.42 -25.50
C GLN A 4 -17.42 -21.94 -25.01
N GLY A 5 -17.76 -23.21 -25.24
CA GLY A 5 -19.03 -23.77 -24.77
C GLY A 5 -19.07 -24.02 -23.26
N ALA A 6 -20.26 -24.22 -22.70
CA ALA A 6 -20.46 -24.63 -21.30
C ALA A 6 -19.59 -25.85 -20.95
N GLY A 7 -18.92 -25.83 -19.80
CA GLY A 7 -17.97 -26.88 -19.42
C GLY A 7 -16.71 -27.00 -20.29
N GLY A 8 -16.44 -26.02 -21.17
CA GLY A 8 -15.27 -26.04 -22.06
C GLY A 8 -13.97 -25.61 -21.37
N ILE A 9 -12.87 -25.58 -22.16
CA ILE A 9 -11.52 -25.27 -21.65
C ILE A 9 -11.46 -23.91 -20.92
N ARG A 10 -12.14 -22.88 -21.44
CA ARG A 10 -12.20 -21.56 -20.79
C ARG A 10 -12.87 -21.60 -19.42
N ALA A 11 -13.79 -22.52 -19.18
CA ALA A 11 -14.46 -22.61 -17.88
C ALA A 11 -13.47 -23.06 -16.79
N VAL A 12 -12.57 -24.00 -17.11
CA VAL A 12 -11.49 -24.41 -16.20
C VAL A 12 -10.50 -23.27 -15.97
N GLU A 13 -10.05 -22.61 -17.06
CA GLU A 13 -9.17 -21.43 -16.95
C GLU A 13 -9.80 -20.36 -16.06
N PHE A 14 -11.10 -20.11 -16.24
CA PHE A 14 -11.84 -19.14 -15.43
C PHE A 14 -11.93 -19.55 -13.96
N ILE A 15 -12.23 -20.82 -13.64
CA ILE A 15 -12.26 -21.31 -12.25
C ILE A 15 -10.90 -21.03 -11.58
N VAL A 16 -9.83 -21.50 -12.23
CA VAL A 16 -8.47 -21.41 -11.69
C VAL A 16 -8.06 -19.95 -11.53
N GLN A 17 -8.21 -19.13 -12.57
CA GLN A 17 -7.85 -17.71 -12.51
C GLN A 17 -8.71 -16.93 -11.53
N SER A 18 -9.99 -17.28 -11.36
CA SER A 18 -10.85 -16.64 -10.37
C SER A 18 -10.36 -16.92 -8.96
N LEU A 19 -10.04 -18.17 -8.66
CA LEU A 19 -9.50 -18.55 -7.36
C LEU A 19 -8.09 -17.96 -7.15
N GLN A 20 -7.23 -17.94 -8.18
CA GLN A 20 -5.93 -17.27 -8.10
C GLN A 20 -6.09 -15.78 -7.83
N LEU A 21 -6.99 -15.07 -8.51
CA LEU A 21 -7.20 -13.65 -8.27
C LEU A 21 -7.74 -13.35 -6.86
N VAL A 22 -8.50 -14.28 -6.27
CA VAL A 22 -8.98 -14.12 -4.89
C VAL A 22 -7.91 -14.47 -3.86
N PHE A 23 -7.07 -15.49 -4.12
CA PHE A 23 -6.22 -16.09 -3.08
C PHE A 23 -4.70 -15.93 -3.31
N ALA A 24 -4.25 -15.48 -4.49
CA ALA A 24 -2.82 -15.40 -4.82
C ALA A 24 -2.11 -14.16 -4.26
N GLY A 25 -2.83 -13.16 -3.74
CA GLY A 25 -2.24 -11.99 -3.10
C GLY A 25 -1.33 -12.34 -1.92
N ARG A 26 -1.72 -13.33 -1.10
CA ARG A 26 -0.94 -13.78 0.07
C ARG A 26 -0.20 -15.11 -0.13
N ASN A 27 -0.49 -15.83 -1.21
CA ASN A 27 0.15 -17.10 -1.52
C ASN A 27 0.80 -17.04 -2.90
N SER A 28 2.11 -16.74 -2.92
CA SER A 28 2.89 -16.65 -4.15
C SER A 28 2.90 -17.95 -4.97
N ALA A 29 2.66 -19.11 -4.35
CA ALA A 29 2.54 -20.38 -5.07
C ALA A 29 1.32 -20.39 -6.02
N LEU A 30 0.30 -19.57 -5.72
CA LEU A 30 -0.90 -19.39 -6.54
C LEU A 30 -0.72 -18.36 -7.67
N GLN A 31 0.45 -17.75 -7.86
CA GLN A 31 0.71 -16.73 -8.91
C GLN A 31 1.25 -17.32 -10.22
N GLY A 32 1.27 -18.65 -10.37
CA GLY A 32 1.85 -19.30 -11.56
C GLY A 32 0.90 -19.36 -12.76
N TYR A 33 1.46 -19.60 -13.94
CA TYR A 33 0.71 -19.61 -15.22
C TYR A 33 0.17 -20.99 -15.65
N SER A 34 0.71 -22.08 -15.10
CA SER A 34 0.34 -23.44 -15.51
C SER A 34 -0.96 -23.89 -14.86
N ILE A 35 -2.05 -24.02 -15.63
CA ILE A 35 -3.37 -24.44 -15.13
C ILE A 35 -3.30 -25.71 -14.27
N SER A 36 -2.68 -26.80 -14.76
CA SER A 36 -2.55 -28.04 -13.98
C SER A 36 -1.80 -27.86 -12.66
N LYS A 37 -0.69 -27.11 -12.68
CA LYS A 37 0.07 -26.82 -11.45
C LYS A 37 -0.75 -25.96 -10.50
N GLN A 38 -1.50 -25.01 -11.02
CA GLN A 38 -2.32 -24.10 -10.22
C GLN A 38 -3.55 -24.79 -9.62
N ILE A 39 -4.18 -25.73 -10.33
CA ILE A 39 -5.20 -26.61 -9.75
C ILE A 39 -4.61 -27.36 -8.54
N GLN A 40 -3.40 -27.92 -8.68
CA GLN A 40 -2.75 -28.58 -7.55
C GLN A 40 -2.48 -27.61 -6.39
N GLN A 41 -1.94 -26.42 -6.66
CA GLN A 41 -1.67 -25.43 -5.62
C GLN A 41 -2.96 -24.97 -4.93
N LEU A 42 -4.06 -24.82 -5.67
CA LEU A 42 -5.38 -24.52 -5.11
C LEU A 42 -5.91 -25.64 -4.20
N VAL A 43 -5.67 -26.91 -4.55
CA VAL A 43 -5.99 -28.05 -3.66
C VAL A 43 -5.12 -28.03 -2.40
N HIS A 44 -3.81 -27.81 -2.54
CA HIS A 44 -2.89 -27.73 -1.38
C HIS A 44 -3.23 -26.56 -0.45
N ALA A 45 -3.70 -25.45 -1.02
CA ALA A 45 -4.18 -24.28 -0.27
C ALA A 45 -5.61 -24.44 0.27
N GLY A 46 -6.25 -25.62 0.09
CA GLY A 46 -7.60 -25.90 0.57
C GLY A 46 -8.72 -25.14 -0.15
N LYS A 47 -8.45 -24.55 -1.32
CA LYS A 47 -9.39 -23.74 -2.12
C LYS A 47 -10.21 -24.56 -3.12
N LEU A 48 -9.73 -25.77 -3.43
CA LEU A 48 -10.44 -26.79 -4.17
C LEU A 48 -10.39 -28.08 -3.37
N SER A 49 -11.47 -28.85 -3.37
CA SER A 49 -11.43 -30.20 -2.83
C SER A 49 -10.48 -31.07 -3.67
N VAL A 50 -9.92 -32.12 -3.05
CA VAL A 50 -9.04 -33.06 -3.78
C VAL A 50 -9.76 -33.69 -4.96
N ASP A 51 -11.05 -34.03 -4.78
CA ASP A 51 -11.90 -34.64 -5.81
C ASP A 51 -12.16 -33.66 -6.96
N ASP A 52 -12.55 -32.41 -6.65
CA ASP A 52 -12.81 -31.38 -7.68
C ASP A 52 -11.54 -31.02 -8.44
N GLY A 53 -10.41 -30.89 -7.74
CA GLY A 53 -9.12 -30.59 -8.36
C GLY A 53 -8.65 -31.71 -9.29
N SER A 54 -8.80 -32.97 -8.87
CA SER A 54 -8.49 -34.13 -9.72
C SER A 54 -9.38 -34.15 -10.97
N CYS A 55 -10.68 -33.97 -10.77
CA CYS A 55 -11.68 -33.98 -11.84
C CYS A 55 -11.44 -32.84 -12.86
N LEU A 56 -11.25 -31.61 -12.39
CA LEU A 56 -10.94 -30.45 -13.24
C LEU A 56 -9.66 -30.65 -14.06
N ASN A 57 -8.59 -31.14 -13.41
CA ASN A 57 -7.31 -31.33 -14.10
C ASN A 57 -7.40 -32.43 -15.16
N GLN A 58 -8.09 -33.54 -14.86
CA GLN A 58 -8.32 -34.62 -15.81
C GLN A 58 -9.15 -34.14 -17.01
N ALA A 59 -10.26 -33.44 -16.77
CA ALA A 59 -11.13 -32.94 -17.81
C ALA A 59 -10.43 -31.90 -18.71
N TRP A 60 -9.64 -31.00 -18.11
CA TRP A 60 -8.86 -30.01 -18.85
C TRP A 60 -7.80 -30.64 -19.76
N LEU A 61 -7.01 -31.58 -19.24
CA LEU A 61 -6.01 -32.30 -20.02
C LEU A 61 -6.67 -33.08 -21.17
N TRP A 62 -7.81 -33.71 -20.91
CA TRP A 62 -8.56 -34.47 -21.91
C TRP A 62 -9.06 -33.58 -23.05
N LEU A 63 -9.72 -32.46 -22.72
CA LEU A 63 -10.21 -31.50 -23.72
C LEU A 63 -9.08 -30.83 -24.50
N ARG A 64 -7.96 -30.49 -23.84
CA ARG A 64 -6.76 -29.94 -24.51
C ARG A 64 -6.12 -30.95 -25.46
N LYS A 65 -6.06 -32.24 -25.09
CA LYS A 65 -5.59 -33.29 -26.01
C LYS A 65 -6.48 -33.35 -27.27
N LEU A 66 -7.79 -33.24 -27.09
CA LEU A 66 -8.75 -33.35 -28.20
C LEU A 66 -8.67 -32.14 -29.13
N GLU A 67 -8.57 -30.95 -28.54
CA GLU A 67 -8.37 -29.70 -29.28
C GLU A 67 -7.07 -29.76 -30.09
N ASN A 68 -5.96 -30.16 -29.47
CA ASN A 68 -4.67 -30.27 -30.16
C ASN A 68 -4.73 -31.25 -31.33
N ILE A 69 -5.34 -32.43 -31.16
CA ILE A 69 -5.52 -33.40 -32.25
C ILE A 69 -6.38 -32.80 -33.37
N SER A 70 -7.48 -32.12 -33.01
CA SER A 70 -8.35 -31.48 -34.00
C SER A 70 -7.62 -30.41 -34.81
N GLN A 71 -6.72 -29.64 -34.18
CA GLN A 71 -5.89 -28.64 -34.85
C GLN A 71 -4.86 -29.26 -35.80
N VAL A 72 -4.21 -30.34 -35.37
CA VAL A 72 -3.23 -31.07 -36.21
C VAL A 72 -3.90 -31.67 -37.44
N VAL A 73 -5.06 -32.33 -37.28
CA VAL A 73 -5.74 -32.98 -38.40
C VAL A 73 -6.34 -31.96 -39.36
N ALA A 74 -6.81 -30.81 -38.85
CA ALA A 74 -7.37 -29.75 -39.67
C ALA A 74 -6.31 -28.80 -40.27
N ASP A 75 -5.03 -28.95 -39.90
CA ASP A 75 -3.90 -28.08 -40.23
C ASP A 75 -4.19 -26.58 -40.03
N GLN A 76 -4.94 -26.26 -38.98
CA GLN A 76 -5.35 -24.88 -38.67
C GLN A 76 -5.65 -24.71 -37.17
N PRO A 77 -5.51 -23.49 -36.62
CA PRO A 77 -5.85 -23.18 -35.23
C PRO A 77 -7.37 -23.08 -35.05
N THR A 78 -8.05 -24.23 -35.04
CA THR A 78 -9.50 -24.34 -34.80
C THR A 78 -9.83 -24.75 -33.35
N HIS A 79 -10.98 -24.28 -32.85
CA HIS A 79 -11.61 -24.74 -31.60
C HIS A 79 -12.87 -25.59 -31.87
N GLN A 80 -13.21 -25.77 -33.14
CA GLN A 80 -14.30 -26.60 -33.60
C GLN A 80 -13.77 -27.95 -34.05
N ILE A 81 -14.55 -28.99 -33.74
CA ILE A 81 -14.31 -30.31 -34.27
C ILE A 81 -14.73 -30.28 -35.74
N PRO A 82 -13.86 -30.69 -36.69
CA PRO A 82 -14.22 -30.77 -38.10
C PRO A 82 -15.49 -31.59 -38.33
N GLU A 83 -16.39 -31.13 -39.20
CA GLU A 83 -17.66 -31.82 -39.42
C GLU A 83 -17.54 -33.06 -40.32
N ASP A 84 -16.51 -33.10 -41.16
CA ASP A 84 -16.24 -34.20 -42.11
C ASP A 84 -16.15 -35.55 -41.37
N PRO A 85 -17.02 -36.52 -41.71
CA PRO A 85 -17.01 -37.85 -41.11
C PRO A 85 -15.67 -38.59 -41.21
N ALA A 86 -14.94 -38.44 -42.33
CA ALA A 86 -13.63 -39.09 -42.50
C ALA A 86 -12.60 -38.49 -41.53
N VAL A 87 -12.63 -37.16 -41.36
CA VAL A 87 -11.75 -36.44 -40.42
C VAL A 87 -12.08 -36.79 -38.96
N LYS A 88 -13.38 -36.91 -38.63
CA LYS A 88 -13.81 -37.37 -37.29
C LYS A 88 -13.30 -38.77 -36.98
N GLN A 89 -13.32 -39.68 -37.95
CA GLN A 89 -12.78 -41.02 -37.77
C GLN A 89 -11.27 -40.99 -37.48
N VAL A 90 -10.51 -40.17 -38.21
CA VAL A 90 -9.07 -39.98 -37.95
C VAL A 90 -8.81 -39.43 -36.54
N ILE A 91 -9.59 -38.44 -36.10
CA ILE A 91 -9.49 -37.89 -34.73
C ILE A 91 -9.75 -38.99 -33.68
N CYS A 92 -10.81 -39.78 -33.90
CA CYS A 92 -11.15 -40.93 -33.07
C CYS A 92 -10.01 -41.94 -32.97
N ASP A 93 -9.42 -42.32 -34.10
CA ASP A 93 -8.33 -43.29 -34.20
C ASP A 93 -7.07 -42.79 -33.46
N ILE A 94 -6.73 -41.51 -33.56
CA ILE A 94 -5.58 -40.89 -32.87
C ILE A 94 -5.84 -40.74 -31.35
N PHE A 95 -7.09 -40.46 -30.96
CA PHE A 95 -7.40 -40.11 -29.59
C PHE A 95 -7.47 -41.33 -28.66
N ASP A 96 -8.23 -42.36 -29.05
CA ASP A 96 -8.47 -43.60 -28.27
C ASP A 96 -9.04 -44.79 -29.08
N GLY A 97 -9.24 -44.67 -30.39
CA GLY A 97 -9.82 -45.73 -31.24
C GLY A 97 -11.32 -45.98 -31.06
N LYS A 98 -12.06 -45.01 -30.50
CA LYS A 98 -13.51 -45.08 -30.24
C LYS A 98 -14.33 -44.64 -31.45
N ASP A 99 -15.58 -45.09 -31.59
CA ASP A 99 -16.48 -44.50 -32.57
C ASP A 99 -16.88 -43.06 -32.19
N TRP A 100 -17.38 -42.28 -33.15
CA TRP A 100 -17.72 -40.86 -32.91
C TRP A 100 -18.82 -40.68 -31.84
N SER A 101 -19.77 -41.61 -31.74
CA SER A 101 -20.83 -41.55 -30.72
C SER A 101 -20.29 -41.69 -29.30
N GLN A 102 -19.36 -42.62 -29.08
CA GLN A 102 -18.68 -42.80 -27.81
C GLN A 102 -17.79 -41.59 -27.48
N MET A 103 -17.15 -41.01 -28.49
CA MET A 103 -16.35 -39.81 -28.33
C MET A 103 -17.20 -38.60 -27.91
N GLN A 104 -18.38 -38.43 -28.51
CA GLN A 104 -19.32 -37.38 -28.15
C GLN A 104 -19.80 -37.53 -26.70
N MET A 105 -20.17 -38.74 -26.28
CA MET A 105 -20.55 -39.01 -24.88
C MET A 105 -19.40 -38.70 -23.90
N ALA A 106 -18.15 -39.01 -24.27
CA ALA A 106 -16.99 -38.68 -23.45
C ALA A 106 -16.79 -37.16 -23.34
N ILE A 107 -16.91 -36.41 -24.45
CA ILE A 107 -16.86 -34.94 -24.45
C ILE A 107 -17.92 -34.38 -23.51
N ASP A 108 -19.17 -34.82 -23.64
CA ASP A 108 -20.29 -34.30 -22.86
C ASP A 108 -20.11 -34.61 -21.37
N ASN A 109 -19.58 -35.78 -21.01
CA ASN A 109 -19.27 -36.12 -19.62
C ASN A 109 -18.18 -35.21 -19.02
N GLN A 110 -17.08 -34.96 -19.74
CA GLN A 110 -16.04 -34.04 -19.26
C GLN A 110 -16.59 -32.62 -19.06
N ARG A 111 -17.41 -32.16 -20.01
CA ARG A 111 -18.03 -30.82 -19.95
C ARG A 111 -19.01 -30.72 -18.79
N GLN A 112 -19.83 -31.74 -18.57
CA GLN A 112 -20.78 -31.79 -17.46
C GLN A 112 -20.07 -31.77 -16.10
N GLN A 113 -18.95 -32.47 -15.96
CA GLN A 113 -18.14 -32.43 -14.74
C GLN A 113 -17.60 -31.02 -14.45
N ILE A 114 -17.00 -30.38 -15.46
CA ILE A 114 -16.51 -29.00 -15.33
C ILE A 114 -17.66 -28.04 -14.99
N GLU A 115 -18.81 -28.21 -15.64
CA GLU A 115 -19.99 -27.37 -15.41
C GLU A 115 -20.59 -27.57 -14.01
N ASN A 116 -20.60 -28.80 -13.50
CA ASN A 116 -21.03 -29.08 -12.12
C ASN A 116 -20.12 -28.40 -11.10
N ILE A 117 -18.80 -28.50 -11.28
CA ILE A 117 -17.83 -27.86 -10.37
C ILE A 117 -17.90 -26.34 -10.49
N PHE A 118 -18.01 -25.83 -11.72
CA PHE A 118 -18.24 -24.41 -11.97
C PHE A 118 -19.51 -23.93 -11.24
N ASN A 119 -20.63 -24.63 -11.41
CA ASN A 119 -21.88 -24.27 -10.76
C ASN A 119 -21.78 -24.45 -9.26
N GLN A 120 -21.09 -25.44 -8.71
CA GLN A 120 -20.94 -25.58 -7.26
C GLN A 120 -20.15 -24.43 -6.65
N LEU A 121 -19.02 -24.06 -7.26
CA LEU A 121 -18.18 -22.94 -6.81
C LEU A 121 -18.87 -21.59 -7.04
N PHE A 122 -19.69 -21.49 -8.08
CA PHE A 122 -20.33 -20.25 -8.51
C PHE A 122 -21.87 -20.21 -8.32
N ALA A 123 -22.48 -21.16 -7.61
CA ALA A 123 -23.93 -21.27 -7.40
C ALA A 123 -24.45 -20.15 -6.49
N GLU A 124 -25.51 -19.47 -6.93
CA GLU A 124 -26.14 -18.37 -6.20
C GLU A 124 -26.49 -18.77 -4.77
N VAL A 125 -26.04 -17.96 -3.81
CA VAL A 125 -26.53 -18.03 -2.44
C VAL A 125 -27.92 -17.38 -2.48
N GLU A 126 -28.97 -18.18 -2.62
CA GLU A 126 -30.36 -17.69 -2.51
C GLU A 126 -30.62 -17.25 -1.06
N ASN A 127 -30.34 -15.99 -0.74
CA ASN A 127 -30.82 -15.39 0.50
C ASN A 127 -32.31 -15.03 0.31
N LYS A 128 -33.19 -16.00 0.61
CA LYS A 128 -34.66 -15.90 0.51
C LYS A 128 -35.30 -14.99 1.58
N GLN A 129 -34.65 -13.90 1.96
CA GLN A 129 -35.33 -12.83 2.69
C GLN A 129 -35.91 -11.84 1.68
N GLN A 130 -37.25 -11.73 1.67
CA GLN A 130 -37.94 -10.74 0.86
C GLN A 130 -37.55 -9.34 1.35
N LEU A 131 -37.07 -8.51 0.44
CA LEU A 131 -36.83 -7.08 0.69
C LEU A 131 -38.17 -6.40 1.01
N THR A 132 -38.13 -5.43 1.94
CA THR A 132 -39.26 -4.53 2.18
C THR A 132 -39.55 -3.67 0.94
N ASP A 133 -40.75 -3.10 0.81
CA ASP A 133 -41.10 -2.21 -0.31
C ASP A 133 -40.12 -1.03 -0.44
N GLU A 134 -39.65 -0.50 0.69
CA GLU A 134 -38.65 0.56 0.74
C GLU A 134 -37.29 0.09 0.20
N GLN A 135 -36.82 -1.09 0.63
CA GLN A 135 -35.57 -1.68 0.12
C GLN A 135 -35.66 -2.04 -1.37
N GLN A 136 -36.83 -2.47 -1.86
CA GLN A 136 -37.04 -2.72 -3.28
C GLN A 136 -36.91 -1.42 -4.10
N LEU A 137 -37.49 -0.33 -3.62
CA LEU A 137 -37.35 0.99 -4.26
C LEU A 137 -35.89 1.46 -4.24
N GLN A 138 -35.19 1.28 -3.12
CA GLN A 138 -33.76 1.57 -3.00
C GLN A 138 -32.95 0.73 -4.00
N LEU A 139 -33.19 -0.57 -4.11
CA LEU A 139 -32.50 -1.44 -5.06
C LEU A 139 -32.69 -0.97 -6.51
N GLN A 140 -33.93 -0.61 -6.89
CA GLN A 140 -34.21 -0.05 -8.20
C GLN A 140 -33.41 1.23 -8.47
N ASN A 141 -33.34 2.15 -7.51
CA ASN A 141 -32.58 3.38 -7.62
C ASN A 141 -31.06 3.12 -7.75
N LEU A 142 -30.52 2.20 -6.94
CA LEU A 142 -29.11 1.80 -7.02
C LEU A 142 -28.77 1.18 -8.39
N MET A 143 -29.64 0.29 -8.89
CA MET A 143 -29.47 -0.36 -10.19
C MET A 143 -29.57 0.63 -11.36
N GLN A 144 -30.44 1.63 -11.28
CA GLN A 144 -30.46 2.75 -12.24
C GLN A 144 -29.18 3.58 -12.20
N GLY A 145 -28.57 3.70 -11.02
CA GLY A 145 -27.29 4.36 -10.81
C GLY A 145 -26.11 3.64 -11.46
N ILE A 146 -26.27 2.40 -11.92
CA ILE A 146 -25.26 1.63 -12.63
C ILE A 146 -25.58 1.64 -14.13
N SER A 147 -24.58 1.91 -14.97
CA SER A 147 -24.71 1.72 -16.43
C SER A 147 -24.68 0.22 -16.81
N SER A 148 -25.54 -0.58 -16.17
CA SER A 148 -25.55 -2.05 -16.20
C SER A 148 -25.93 -2.62 -17.57
N LYS A 149 -26.67 -1.87 -18.39
CA LYS A 149 -27.19 -2.31 -19.70
C LYS A 149 -26.12 -2.78 -20.70
N ARG A 150 -24.86 -2.37 -20.53
CA ARG A 150 -23.73 -2.80 -21.37
C ARG A 150 -23.04 -4.08 -20.88
N LEU A 151 -23.40 -4.57 -19.69
CA LEU A 151 -22.79 -5.74 -19.08
C LEU A 151 -23.54 -7.02 -19.50
N PRO A 152 -22.87 -8.19 -19.55
CA PRO A 152 -23.55 -9.47 -19.75
C PRO A 152 -24.65 -9.69 -18.72
N ARG A 153 -25.76 -10.31 -19.13
CA ARG A 153 -26.95 -10.53 -18.28
C ARG A 153 -26.62 -11.15 -16.93
N LYS A 154 -25.82 -12.23 -16.92
CA LYS A 154 -25.38 -12.89 -15.68
C LYS A 154 -24.64 -11.95 -14.71
N ARG A 155 -23.88 -10.99 -15.25
CA ARG A 155 -23.17 -10.01 -14.42
C ARG A 155 -24.14 -8.99 -13.81
N GLN A 156 -25.17 -8.60 -14.55
CA GLN A 156 -26.22 -7.72 -14.02
C GLN A 156 -26.95 -8.40 -12.86
N GLU A 157 -27.34 -9.66 -13.04
CA GLU A 157 -27.97 -10.50 -12.01
C GLU A 157 -27.09 -10.62 -10.76
N ASN A 158 -25.79 -10.89 -10.93
CA ASN A 158 -24.83 -10.92 -9.84
C ASN A 158 -24.74 -9.58 -9.08
N ILE A 159 -24.68 -8.45 -9.79
CA ILE A 159 -24.61 -7.13 -9.16
C ILE A 159 -25.90 -6.81 -8.39
N GLU A 160 -27.06 -7.12 -8.98
CA GLU A 160 -28.36 -6.94 -8.35
C GLU A 160 -28.44 -7.75 -7.04
N GLN A 161 -28.06 -9.03 -7.09
CA GLN A 161 -28.00 -9.89 -5.91
C GLN A 161 -27.04 -9.34 -4.85
N LEU A 162 -25.88 -8.79 -5.25
CA LEU A 162 -24.90 -8.25 -4.32
C LEU A 162 -25.44 -7.01 -3.60
N LEU A 163 -26.10 -6.11 -4.33
CA LEU A 163 -26.72 -4.92 -3.76
C LEU A 163 -27.92 -5.26 -2.88
N GLN A 164 -28.74 -6.23 -3.30
CA GLN A 164 -29.82 -6.78 -2.48
C GLN A 164 -29.28 -7.32 -1.14
N ASN A 165 -28.22 -8.15 -1.18
CA ASN A 165 -27.58 -8.66 0.03
C ASN A 165 -27.04 -7.51 0.89
N SER A 166 -26.51 -6.45 0.28
CA SER A 166 -25.98 -5.28 0.99
C SER A 166 -27.07 -4.49 1.73
N LEU A 167 -28.24 -4.30 1.11
CA LEU A 167 -29.40 -3.61 1.71
C LEU A 167 -30.00 -4.35 2.91
N GLN A 168 -29.80 -5.67 2.99
CA GLN A 168 -30.27 -6.48 4.12
C GLN A 168 -29.38 -6.35 5.35
N ILE A 169 -28.10 -6.02 5.18
CA ILE A 169 -27.08 -6.08 6.25
C ILE A 169 -26.47 -4.73 6.61
N ALA A 170 -26.75 -3.66 5.85
CA ALA A 170 -26.18 -2.33 6.08
C ALA A 170 -27.20 -1.20 5.81
N THR A 171 -26.91 -0.01 6.33
CA THR A 171 -27.75 1.19 6.15
C THR A 171 -27.65 1.75 4.73
N GLU A 172 -28.66 2.50 4.29
CA GLU A 172 -28.70 3.13 2.96
C GLU A 172 -27.44 3.96 2.66
N SER A 173 -26.94 4.73 3.64
CA SER A 173 -25.72 5.52 3.51
C SER A 173 -24.48 4.66 3.20
N VAL A 174 -24.34 3.53 3.92
CA VAL A 174 -23.22 2.60 3.71
C VAL A 174 -23.35 1.90 2.36
N VAL A 175 -24.56 1.48 1.97
CA VAL A 175 -24.81 0.86 0.66
C VAL A 175 -24.56 1.84 -0.48
N SER A 176 -24.86 3.12 -0.31
CA SER A 176 -24.53 4.18 -1.28
C SER A 176 -23.02 4.33 -1.47
N ASN A 177 -22.26 4.33 -0.36
CA ASN A 177 -20.80 4.31 -0.41
C ASN A 177 -20.27 3.02 -1.08
N PHE A 178 -20.85 1.86 -0.76
CA PHE A 178 -20.50 0.59 -1.37
C PHE A 178 -20.82 0.54 -2.87
N LEU A 179 -21.90 1.19 -3.31
CA LEU A 179 -22.24 1.31 -4.73
C LEU A 179 -21.12 2.02 -5.52
N ALA A 180 -20.47 3.03 -4.93
CA ALA A 180 -19.33 3.69 -5.58
C ALA A 180 -18.12 2.75 -5.72
N LEU A 181 -17.89 1.83 -4.77
CA LEU A 181 -16.91 0.76 -4.93
C LEU A 181 -17.34 -0.23 -6.02
N VAL A 182 -18.59 -0.70 -6.00
CA VAL A 182 -19.13 -1.62 -7.03
C VAL A 182 -18.95 -1.02 -8.43
N LYS A 183 -19.20 0.29 -8.60
CA LYS A 183 -18.97 1.02 -9.85
C LYS A 183 -17.54 0.91 -10.38
N LYS A 184 -16.54 0.89 -9.49
CA LYS A 184 -15.12 0.75 -9.84
C LYS A 184 -14.73 -0.66 -10.26
N ILE A 185 -15.47 -1.67 -9.79
CA ILE A 185 -15.22 -3.09 -10.10
C ILE A 185 -16.22 -3.71 -11.08
N LEU A 186 -17.12 -2.92 -11.70
CA LEU A 186 -18.15 -3.42 -12.65
C LEU A 186 -17.57 -4.25 -13.80
N THR A 187 -16.38 -3.88 -14.27
CA THR A 187 -15.70 -4.58 -15.37
C THR A 187 -14.84 -5.75 -14.89
N ARG A 188 -14.70 -5.94 -13.58
CA ARG A 188 -13.90 -6.98 -12.93
C ARG A 188 -14.84 -8.04 -12.30
N PRO A 189 -15.34 -9.01 -13.09
CA PRO A 189 -16.37 -9.95 -12.63
C PRO A 189 -15.95 -10.75 -11.39
N ASN A 190 -14.64 -10.95 -11.20
CA ASN A 190 -14.11 -11.75 -10.10
C ASN A 190 -14.31 -11.07 -8.74
N TYR A 191 -14.12 -9.75 -8.61
CA TYR A 191 -14.41 -9.06 -7.35
C TYR A 191 -15.91 -9.11 -7.00
N ILE A 192 -16.80 -9.01 -7.99
CA ILE A 192 -18.25 -9.12 -7.77
C ILE A 192 -18.62 -10.53 -7.29
N LEU A 193 -18.13 -11.56 -7.99
CA LEU A 193 -18.36 -12.95 -7.62
C LEU A 193 -17.79 -13.26 -6.24
N MET A 194 -16.58 -12.81 -5.97
CA MET A 194 -15.91 -12.95 -4.69
C MET A 194 -16.75 -12.37 -3.54
N LEU A 195 -17.24 -11.14 -3.66
CA LEU A 195 -18.12 -10.53 -2.64
C LEU A 195 -19.46 -11.26 -2.51
N LEU A 196 -19.98 -11.86 -3.59
CA LEU A 196 -21.21 -12.64 -3.51
C LEU A 196 -21.03 -13.98 -2.79
N LYS A 197 -19.89 -14.66 -2.96
CA LYS A 197 -19.64 -15.98 -2.38
C LYS A 197 -19.14 -15.90 -0.96
N GLU A 198 -18.22 -14.97 -0.70
CA GLU A 198 -17.56 -14.82 0.58
C GLU A 198 -18.34 -13.81 1.41
N THR A 199 -19.49 -14.25 1.94
CA THR A 199 -20.41 -13.42 2.73
C THR A 199 -19.71 -12.75 3.92
N ASN A 200 -18.72 -13.43 4.53
CA ASN A 200 -17.88 -12.87 5.58
C ASN A 200 -17.06 -11.66 5.09
N VAL A 201 -16.49 -11.74 3.88
CA VAL A 201 -15.71 -10.64 3.29
C VAL A 201 -16.63 -9.49 2.88
N HIS A 202 -17.79 -9.78 2.30
CA HIS A 202 -18.78 -8.76 1.97
C HIS A 202 -19.26 -8.00 3.21
N GLN A 203 -19.62 -8.72 4.27
CA GLN A 203 -19.99 -8.12 5.54
C GLN A 203 -18.83 -7.29 6.13
N ALA A 204 -17.59 -7.81 6.07
CA ALA A 204 -16.42 -7.08 6.54
C ALA A 204 -16.22 -5.75 5.79
N VAL A 205 -16.35 -5.74 4.46
CA VAL A 205 -16.27 -4.52 3.65
C VAL A 205 -17.29 -3.48 4.10
N LEU A 206 -18.56 -3.88 4.23
CA LEU A 206 -19.63 -2.95 4.65
C LEU A 206 -19.40 -2.44 6.08
N ASN A 207 -18.97 -3.31 6.99
CA ASN A 207 -18.64 -2.93 8.37
C ASN A 207 -17.48 -1.91 8.41
N LEU A 208 -16.44 -2.09 7.59
CA LEU A 208 -15.32 -1.16 7.50
C LEU A 208 -15.77 0.20 6.96
N MET A 209 -16.57 0.20 5.88
CA MET A 209 -17.12 1.42 5.29
C MET A 209 -18.06 2.16 6.24
N ALA A 210 -18.80 1.44 7.09
CA ALA A 210 -19.65 2.02 8.14
C ALA A 210 -18.83 2.64 9.28
N LYS A 211 -17.64 2.09 9.54
CA LYS A 211 -16.81 2.43 10.70
C LYS A 211 -15.96 3.67 10.51
N HIS A 212 -15.39 3.86 9.31
CA HIS A 212 -14.48 4.98 9.07
C HIS A 212 -14.48 5.49 7.62
N PRO A 213 -14.50 6.83 7.39
CA PRO A 213 -14.42 7.41 6.05
C PRO A 213 -13.16 7.02 5.27
N TYR A 214 -12.06 6.71 5.96
CA TYR A 214 -10.85 6.18 5.34
C TYR A 214 -11.11 4.93 4.51
N PHE A 215 -11.85 3.95 5.06
CA PHE A 215 -12.13 2.69 4.36
C PHE A 215 -13.01 2.92 3.14
N VAL A 216 -13.92 3.89 3.20
CA VAL A 216 -14.73 4.32 2.05
C VAL A 216 -13.82 4.83 0.95
N ALA A 217 -12.97 5.81 1.24
CA ALA A 217 -12.09 6.42 0.25
C ALA A 217 -11.06 5.43 -0.31
N ILE A 218 -10.38 4.67 0.56
CA ILE A 218 -9.27 3.82 0.15
C ILE A 218 -9.72 2.64 -0.71
N LEU A 219 -10.85 2.00 -0.38
CA LEU A 219 -11.38 0.87 -1.17
C LEU A 219 -11.96 1.34 -2.50
N GLN A 220 -12.62 2.50 -2.53
CA GLN A 220 -13.14 3.09 -3.77
C GLN A 220 -12.01 3.51 -4.73
N ASN A 221 -10.88 3.99 -4.19
CA ASN A 221 -9.72 4.37 -4.99
C ASN A 221 -8.90 3.15 -5.41
N TYR A 222 -8.75 2.17 -4.51
CA TYR A 222 -7.90 0.99 -4.72
C TYR A 222 -8.63 -0.33 -4.36
N PRO A 223 -9.52 -0.83 -5.25
CA PRO A 223 -10.28 -2.05 -5.00
C PRO A 223 -9.43 -3.33 -4.84
N VAL A 224 -8.16 -3.29 -5.25
CA VAL A 224 -7.20 -4.39 -5.03
C VAL A 224 -7.02 -4.71 -3.54
N LEU A 225 -7.21 -3.73 -2.65
CA LEU A 225 -7.13 -3.91 -1.20
C LEU A 225 -8.24 -4.81 -0.63
N LEU A 226 -9.27 -5.14 -1.41
CA LEU A 226 -10.24 -6.17 -1.00
C LEU A 226 -9.56 -7.52 -0.73
N GLU A 227 -8.45 -7.80 -1.42
CA GLU A 227 -7.66 -9.03 -1.24
C GLU A 227 -7.07 -9.13 0.19
N GLN A 228 -6.95 -8.01 0.91
CA GLN A 228 -6.47 -7.99 2.29
C GLN A 228 -7.51 -8.48 3.31
N LEU A 229 -8.76 -8.63 2.88
CA LEU A 229 -9.85 -9.05 3.76
C LEU A 229 -10.05 -10.58 3.79
N PHE A 230 -9.31 -11.33 2.96
CA PHE A 230 -9.31 -12.79 2.96
C PHE A 230 -8.44 -13.34 4.08
N GLU A 231 -8.85 -14.48 4.67
CA GLU A 231 -8.05 -15.30 5.59
C GLU A 231 -7.25 -14.47 6.59
N ARG A 232 -7.98 -13.70 7.37
CA ARG A 232 -7.40 -12.71 8.26
C ARG A 232 -6.79 -13.40 9.46
N GLU A 233 -5.46 -13.33 9.53
CA GLU A 233 -4.72 -13.68 10.74
C GLU A 233 -4.69 -12.51 11.72
N VAL A 234 -4.31 -12.81 12.97
CA VAL A 234 -4.02 -11.77 13.96
C VAL A 234 -2.87 -10.91 13.43
N PHE A 235 -3.05 -9.59 13.48
CA PHE A 235 -2.03 -8.66 13.01
C PHE A 235 -0.75 -8.81 13.82
N THR A 236 0.37 -8.96 13.11
CA THR A 236 1.70 -8.97 13.72
C THR A 236 2.40 -7.65 13.39
N PRO A 237 2.89 -6.91 14.41
CA PRO A 237 3.65 -5.68 14.18
C PRO A 237 4.82 -5.91 13.22
N TYR A 238 5.01 -4.96 12.32
CA TYR A 238 6.10 -4.93 11.39
C TYR A 238 7.43 -4.77 12.11
N THR A 239 8.43 -5.45 11.56
CA THR A 239 9.83 -5.36 11.95
C THR A 239 10.63 -5.10 10.69
N ILE A 240 11.81 -4.49 10.80
CA ILE A 240 12.67 -4.27 9.63
C ILE A 240 12.91 -5.59 8.88
N ASN A 241 13.10 -6.70 9.62
CA ASN A 241 13.34 -8.01 9.03
C ASN A 241 12.15 -8.52 8.22
N ASN A 242 10.92 -8.45 8.75
CA ASN A 242 9.75 -8.93 8.01
C ASN A 242 9.39 -8.04 6.82
N LEU A 243 9.58 -6.72 6.92
CA LEU A 243 9.43 -5.79 5.79
C LEU A 243 10.45 -6.09 4.70
N THR A 244 11.71 -6.29 5.09
CA THR A 244 12.81 -6.64 4.16
C THR A 244 12.52 -7.94 3.43
N LEU A 245 12.19 -9.00 4.17
CA LEU A 245 11.87 -10.30 3.59
C LEU A 245 10.61 -10.26 2.72
N GLY A 246 9.61 -9.46 3.10
CA GLY A 246 8.39 -9.25 2.32
C GLY A 246 8.69 -8.53 1.01
N TRP A 247 9.50 -7.47 1.05
CA TRP A 247 9.88 -6.71 -0.12
C TRP A 247 10.76 -7.50 -1.10
N GLN A 248 11.81 -8.16 -0.60
CA GLN A 248 12.75 -8.92 -1.43
C GLN A 248 12.09 -10.04 -2.25
N LYS A 249 10.97 -10.60 -1.78
CA LYS A 249 10.24 -11.65 -2.50
C LYS A 249 9.47 -11.16 -3.73
N GLN A 250 9.20 -9.87 -3.80
CA GLN A 250 8.32 -9.28 -4.83
C GLN A 250 8.95 -8.09 -5.57
N ALA A 251 10.16 -7.68 -5.19
CA ALA A 251 10.87 -6.57 -5.80
C ALA A 251 11.16 -6.86 -7.29
N PRO A 252 10.57 -6.09 -8.22
CA PRO A 252 10.85 -6.20 -9.65
C PRO A 252 12.24 -5.67 -10.01
N ASP A 253 12.81 -6.15 -11.12
CA ASP A 253 14.07 -5.65 -11.66
C ASP A 253 13.90 -4.33 -12.43
N ASP A 254 12.77 -4.18 -13.15
CA ASP A 254 12.46 -2.98 -13.92
C ASP A 254 12.11 -1.79 -13.00
N VAL A 255 12.59 -0.60 -13.36
CA VAL A 255 12.45 0.61 -12.54
C VAL A 255 11.00 1.05 -12.39
N GLU A 256 10.20 1.04 -13.46
CA GLU A 256 8.80 1.48 -13.40
C GLU A 256 7.96 0.49 -12.60
N ASP A 257 8.18 -0.82 -12.82
CA ASP A 257 7.52 -1.87 -12.05
C ASP A 257 7.93 -1.82 -10.58
N TRP A 258 9.21 -1.59 -10.27
CA TRP A 258 9.70 -1.42 -8.90
C TRP A 258 9.06 -0.23 -8.20
N MET A 259 8.96 0.91 -8.91
CA MET A 259 8.30 2.10 -8.41
C MET A 259 6.82 1.84 -8.11
N GLU A 260 6.11 1.14 -8.98
CA GLU A 260 4.69 0.81 -8.79
C GLU A 260 4.50 -0.20 -7.66
N ALA A 261 5.32 -1.25 -7.60
CA ALA A 261 5.29 -2.27 -6.56
C ALA A 261 5.56 -1.67 -5.17
N MET A 262 6.50 -0.73 -5.04
CA MET A 262 6.75 -0.06 -3.76
C MET A 262 5.55 0.78 -3.28
N ARG A 263 4.78 1.37 -4.21
CA ARG A 263 3.54 2.12 -3.87
C ARG A 263 2.45 1.18 -3.41
N TYR A 264 2.28 0.05 -4.09
CA TYR A 264 1.36 -0.99 -3.64
C TYR A 264 1.77 -1.54 -2.26
N PHE A 265 3.06 -1.80 -2.04
CA PHE A 265 3.60 -2.23 -0.76
C PHE A 265 3.26 -1.26 0.36
N LYS A 266 3.53 0.05 0.16
CA LYS A 266 3.11 1.11 1.10
C LYS A 266 1.61 1.03 1.37
N LEU A 267 0.80 1.03 0.31
CA LEU A 267 -0.65 1.08 0.38
C LEU A 267 -1.22 -0.10 1.17
N GLU A 268 -0.75 -1.32 0.88
CA GLU A 268 -1.12 -2.55 1.58
C GLU A 268 -0.79 -2.47 3.08
N HIS A 269 0.43 -2.07 3.43
CA HIS A 269 0.87 -2.04 4.82
C HIS A 269 0.16 -0.94 5.62
N GLN A 270 -0.08 0.22 5.01
CA GLN A 270 -0.89 1.27 5.63
C GLN A 270 -2.34 0.81 5.87
N PHE A 271 -2.95 0.16 4.87
CA PHE A 271 -4.30 -0.39 5.01
C PHE A 271 -4.38 -1.39 6.18
N ASN A 272 -3.41 -2.32 6.25
CA ASN A 272 -3.35 -3.34 7.30
C ASN A 272 -3.13 -2.73 8.70
N LEU A 273 -2.33 -1.66 8.83
CA LEU A 273 -2.16 -0.93 10.09
C LEU A 273 -3.46 -0.25 10.54
N ILE A 274 -4.14 0.45 9.64
CA ILE A 274 -5.42 1.12 9.97
C ILE A 274 -6.50 0.10 10.27
N LEU A 275 -6.52 -1.03 9.55
CA LEU A 275 -7.43 -2.14 9.82
C LEU A 275 -7.22 -2.71 11.23
N ALA A 276 -5.97 -3.05 11.58
CA ALA A 276 -5.60 -3.56 12.90
C ALA A 276 -5.90 -2.57 14.03
N TRP A 277 -5.61 -1.28 13.82
CA TRP A 277 -5.98 -0.21 14.75
C TRP A 277 -7.50 -0.11 14.94
N SER A 278 -8.26 -0.12 13.84
CA SER A 278 -9.72 -0.03 13.92
C SER A 278 -10.29 -1.17 14.76
N GLU A 279 -9.69 -2.35 14.70
CA GLU A 279 -10.09 -3.55 15.43
C GLU A 279 -9.49 -3.67 16.82
N GLN A 280 -8.83 -2.61 17.30
CA GLN A 280 -8.23 -2.55 18.63
C GLN A 280 -7.09 -3.58 18.82
N GLN A 281 -6.54 -4.12 17.73
CA GLN A 281 -5.34 -4.95 17.77
C GLN A 281 -4.07 -4.12 17.99
N LEU A 282 -4.12 -2.84 17.61
CA LEU A 282 -3.07 -1.85 17.88
C LEU A 282 -3.65 -0.65 18.63
N SER A 283 -2.86 -0.12 19.56
CA SER A 283 -3.11 1.22 20.11
C SER A 283 -2.79 2.32 19.10
N HIS A 284 -3.29 3.53 19.33
CA HIS A 284 -2.94 4.71 18.54
C HIS A 284 -1.42 4.91 18.44
N GLN A 285 -0.71 4.85 19.58
CA GLN A 285 0.75 5.05 19.64
C GLN A 285 1.50 4.00 18.84
N GLN A 286 1.12 2.72 18.96
CA GLN A 286 1.74 1.64 18.17
C GLN A 286 1.50 1.86 16.67
N THR A 287 0.30 2.31 16.28
CA THR A 287 -0.06 2.52 14.87
C THR A 287 0.80 3.61 14.23
N VAL A 288 0.93 4.78 14.87
CA VAL A 288 1.75 5.89 14.32
C VAL A 288 3.26 5.59 14.35
N GLN A 289 3.71 4.81 15.34
CA GLN A 289 5.09 4.32 15.37
C GLN A 289 5.34 3.38 14.19
N GLN A 290 4.45 2.42 13.94
CA GLN A 290 4.57 1.44 12.86
C GLN A 290 4.43 2.10 11.47
N MET A 291 3.57 3.11 11.32
CA MET A 291 3.53 3.97 10.13
C MET A 291 4.88 4.64 9.88
N THR A 292 5.54 5.11 10.94
CA THR A 292 6.86 5.73 10.82
C THR A 292 7.94 4.71 10.47
N GLU A 293 7.90 3.52 11.07
CA GLU A 293 8.82 2.42 10.75
C GLU A 293 8.68 1.99 9.28
N LEU A 294 7.45 1.88 8.78
CA LEU A 294 7.16 1.64 7.36
C LEU A 294 7.73 2.74 6.46
N ALA A 295 7.52 4.02 6.81
CA ALA A 295 8.01 5.14 6.02
C ALA A 295 9.55 5.19 5.98
N VAL A 296 10.21 4.94 7.11
CA VAL A 296 11.67 4.89 7.21
C VAL A 296 12.24 3.70 6.42
N PHE A 297 11.56 2.56 6.46
CA PHE A 297 11.91 1.40 5.63
C PHE A 297 11.83 1.75 4.14
N ILE A 298 10.69 2.27 3.67
CA ILE A 298 10.49 2.67 2.26
C ILE A 298 11.52 3.71 1.84
N LEU A 299 11.76 4.73 2.67
CA LEU A 299 12.78 5.75 2.41
C LEU A 299 14.15 5.12 2.24
N SER A 300 14.53 4.18 3.12
CA SER A 300 15.80 3.48 3.03
C SER A 300 15.91 2.72 1.71
N GLU A 301 14.90 1.92 1.34
CA GLU A 301 14.88 1.18 0.07
C GLU A 301 14.98 2.11 -1.14
N VAL A 302 14.29 3.26 -1.12
CA VAL A 302 14.38 4.26 -2.19
C VAL A 302 15.77 4.89 -2.26
N VAL A 303 16.40 5.20 -1.12
CA VAL A 303 17.77 5.73 -1.08
C VAL A 303 18.74 4.73 -1.72
N ARG A 304 18.69 3.46 -1.32
CA ARG A 304 19.54 2.38 -1.85
C ARG A 304 19.32 2.14 -3.34
N TYR A 305 18.05 1.99 -3.75
CA TYR A 305 17.72 1.73 -5.15
C TYR A 305 18.15 2.89 -6.05
N SER A 306 17.91 4.13 -5.60
CA SER A 306 18.35 5.32 -6.34
C SER A 306 19.88 5.39 -6.44
N HIS A 307 20.62 4.93 -5.43
CA HIS A 307 22.09 4.89 -5.48
C HIS A 307 22.59 3.91 -6.53
N GLN A 308 22.04 2.69 -6.53
CA GLN A 308 22.36 1.64 -7.49
C GLN A 308 22.11 2.10 -8.93
N GLU A 309 20.97 2.74 -9.17
CA GLU A 309 20.64 3.29 -10.50
C GLU A 309 21.62 4.40 -10.92
N MET A 310 22.01 5.26 -9.98
CA MET A 310 22.97 6.32 -10.25
C MET A 310 24.37 5.79 -10.55
N ILE A 311 24.85 4.76 -9.83
CA ILE A 311 26.14 4.11 -10.11
C ILE A 311 26.17 3.51 -11.51
N GLN A 312 25.10 2.85 -11.94
CA GLN A 312 25.04 2.25 -13.29
C GLN A 312 25.13 3.29 -14.42
N LYS A 313 24.74 4.54 -14.16
CA LYS A 313 24.73 5.63 -15.13
C LYS A 313 25.98 6.51 -15.09
N PHE A 314 26.70 6.52 -13.99
CA PHE A 314 27.87 7.35 -13.76
C PHE A 314 29.04 6.45 -13.34
N ASP A 315 29.95 6.19 -14.27
CA ASP A 315 31.20 5.46 -14.00
C ASP A 315 31.94 6.17 -12.84
N GLU A 316 32.03 5.48 -11.70
CA GLU A 316 32.62 5.92 -10.43
C GLU A 316 31.82 7.01 -9.66
N SER A 317 31.07 6.58 -8.64
CA SER A 317 30.19 7.45 -7.83
C SER A 317 30.92 8.42 -6.91
N GLY A 318 32.16 8.14 -6.51
CA GLY A 318 32.89 8.85 -5.45
C GLY A 318 32.20 8.87 -4.06
N ILE A 319 30.91 8.52 -3.97
CA ILE A 319 30.08 8.44 -2.77
C ILE A 319 29.52 7.02 -2.65
N ALA A 320 29.88 6.33 -1.58
CA ALA A 320 29.27 5.05 -1.19
C ALA A 320 27.87 5.26 -0.59
N GLU A 321 27.03 4.22 -0.60
CA GLU A 321 25.64 4.30 -0.13
C GLU A 321 25.57 4.83 1.32
N ASP A 322 26.43 4.30 2.18
CA ASP A 322 26.51 4.61 3.60
C ASP A 322 27.11 5.98 3.89
N GLN A 323 27.65 6.68 2.88
CA GLN A 323 28.09 8.07 3.03
C GLN A 323 26.96 9.08 2.90
N LEU A 324 25.77 8.70 2.42
CA LEU A 324 24.62 9.60 2.48
C LEU A 324 23.86 9.36 3.79
N MET A 325 23.62 10.43 4.52
CA MET A 325 22.79 10.46 5.70
C MET A 325 21.51 11.25 5.42
N VAL A 326 20.38 10.77 5.94
CA VAL A 326 19.10 11.46 5.85
C VAL A 326 18.62 11.82 7.25
N ILE A 327 18.44 13.12 7.46
CA ILE A 327 17.84 13.67 8.68
C ILE A 327 16.37 13.96 8.38
N ALA A 328 15.48 13.31 9.12
CA ALA A 328 14.08 13.65 9.12
C ALA A 328 13.81 14.77 10.13
N TYR A 329 12.82 15.60 9.83
CA TYR A 329 12.17 16.53 10.73
C TYR A 329 10.69 16.12 10.90
N GLY A 330 9.94 16.88 11.68
CA GLY A 330 8.48 16.76 11.74
C GLY A 330 8.00 15.37 12.16
N SER A 331 6.94 14.87 11.52
CA SER A 331 6.24 13.64 11.94
C SER A 331 7.11 12.39 11.91
N ALA A 332 8.00 12.27 10.91
CA ALA A 332 8.90 11.12 10.78
C ALA A 332 10.00 11.11 11.85
N ALA A 333 10.52 12.28 12.22
CA ALA A 333 11.46 12.41 13.33
C ALA A 333 10.80 12.06 14.66
N LEU A 334 9.56 12.54 14.85
CA LEU A 334 8.74 12.38 16.06
C LEU A 334 7.96 11.06 16.12
N LYS A 335 8.23 10.08 15.25
CA LYS A 335 7.58 8.75 15.26
C LYS A 335 6.04 8.80 15.32
N GLN A 336 5.45 9.78 14.64
CA GLN A 336 4.02 10.07 14.71
C GLN A 336 3.37 10.18 13.32
N MET A 337 3.91 9.48 12.33
CA MET A 337 3.37 9.52 10.97
C MET A 337 1.94 8.94 10.91
N THR A 338 1.10 9.61 10.13
CA THR A 338 -0.24 9.16 9.70
C THR A 338 -0.23 8.85 8.21
N VAL A 339 -1.34 8.36 7.67
CA VAL A 339 -1.46 8.04 6.23
C VAL A 339 -1.11 9.24 5.34
N GLY A 340 -1.61 10.44 5.68
CA GLY A 340 -1.40 11.68 4.92
C GLY A 340 -0.16 12.47 5.29
N SER A 341 0.78 11.91 6.08
CA SER A 341 1.98 12.64 6.51
C SER A 341 3.02 12.79 5.40
N ASP A 342 3.55 14.01 5.27
CA ASP A 342 4.69 14.33 4.42
C ASP A 342 6.01 13.86 5.05
N LEU A 343 7.06 13.75 4.23
CA LEU A 343 8.43 13.53 4.69
C LEU A 343 9.22 14.85 4.66
N ASP A 344 9.58 15.37 5.83
CA ASP A 344 10.47 16.53 5.98
C ASP A 344 11.93 16.05 6.03
N LEU A 345 12.69 16.13 4.93
CA LEU A 345 14.02 15.53 4.84
C LEU A 345 15.13 16.53 4.51
N VAL A 346 16.31 16.29 5.10
CA VAL A 346 17.58 16.93 4.75
C VAL A 346 18.62 15.86 4.46
N PHE A 347 19.32 16.00 3.34
CA PHE A 347 20.33 15.05 2.87
C PHE A 347 21.74 15.59 3.14
N ILE A 348 22.56 14.79 3.82
CA ILE A 348 23.92 15.17 4.23
C ILE A 348 24.89 14.11 3.75
N VAL A 349 25.95 14.52 3.06
CA VAL A 349 27.05 13.63 2.69
C VAL A 349 28.09 13.62 3.80
N ASP A 350 28.45 12.42 4.27
CA ASP A 350 29.49 12.13 5.24
C ASP A 350 30.90 12.35 4.66
N SER A 351 31.19 13.61 4.40
CA SER A 351 32.50 14.13 4.01
C SER A 351 32.59 15.59 4.46
N ASP A 352 33.81 16.10 4.58
CA ASP A 352 34.06 17.53 4.85
C ASP A 352 34.16 18.36 3.57
N GLN A 353 34.53 17.71 2.45
CA GLN A 353 34.70 18.34 1.15
C GLN A 353 34.28 17.36 0.05
N LEU A 354 33.66 17.90 -0.99
CA LEU A 354 33.31 17.13 -2.19
C LEU A 354 34.04 17.73 -3.38
N SER A 355 34.58 16.87 -4.23
CA SER A 355 34.99 17.30 -5.57
C SER A 355 33.75 17.78 -6.35
N PRO A 356 33.90 18.61 -7.40
CA PRO A 356 32.78 19.02 -8.25
C PRO A 356 31.94 17.85 -8.77
N ASP A 357 32.59 16.75 -9.17
CA ASP A 357 31.92 15.56 -9.71
C ASP A 357 31.16 14.80 -8.62
N THR A 358 31.78 14.62 -7.45
CA THR A 358 31.16 13.98 -6.28
C THR A 358 29.96 14.81 -5.77
N HIS A 359 30.08 16.15 -5.79
CA HIS A 359 28.97 17.04 -5.46
C HIS A 359 27.83 16.91 -6.48
N LEU A 360 28.14 16.89 -7.78
CA LEU A 360 27.14 16.68 -8.84
C LEU A 360 26.43 15.32 -8.71
N PHE A 361 27.17 14.26 -8.38
CA PHE A 361 26.61 12.94 -8.11
C PHE A 361 25.62 12.99 -6.96
N ALA A 362 25.99 13.59 -5.82
CA ALA A 362 25.09 13.75 -4.66
C ALA A 362 23.79 14.48 -5.02
N GLN A 363 23.88 15.59 -5.77
CA GLN A 363 22.70 16.34 -6.21
C GLN A 363 21.79 15.51 -7.11
N LYS A 364 22.36 14.73 -8.04
CA LYS A 364 21.59 13.86 -8.94
C LYS A 364 20.96 12.69 -8.20
N TRP A 365 21.68 12.09 -7.25
CA TRP A 365 21.15 11.01 -6.42
C TRP A 365 19.98 11.47 -5.57
N VAL A 366 20.10 12.61 -4.86
CA VAL A 366 18.97 13.18 -4.11
C VAL A 366 17.81 13.53 -5.03
N ARG A 367 18.07 14.09 -6.21
CA ARG A 367 17.01 14.34 -7.21
C ARG A 367 16.32 13.05 -7.65
N ARG A 368 17.04 11.94 -7.75
CA ARG A 368 16.47 10.63 -8.10
C ARG A 368 15.61 10.07 -6.97
N ILE A 369 16.06 10.21 -5.71
CA ILE A 369 15.26 9.88 -4.52
C ILE A 369 13.93 10.67 -4.54
N VAL A 370 14.01 12.00 -4.77
CA VAL A 370 12.82 12.88 -4.86
C VAL A 370 11.87 12.38 -5.96
N HIS A 371 12.39 12.00 -7.13
CA HIS A 371 11.59 11.47 -8.22
C HIS A 371 10.88 10.17 -7.85
N HIS A 372 11.59 9.20 -7.25
CA HIS A 372 11.00 7.93 -6.84
C HIS A 372 9.90 8.12 -5.78
N LEU A 373 10.09 9.04 -4.83
CA LEU A 373 9.11 9.33 -3.78
C LEU A 373 7.85 10.03 -4.29
N THR A 374 8.02 11.04 -5.16
CA THR A 374 6.95 12.04 -5.44
C THR A 374 6.22 11.83 -6.76
N THR A 375 6.73 11.00 -7.67
CA THR A 375 6.07 10.78 -8.98
C THR A 375 4.70 10.13 -8.78
N PRO A 376 3.60 10.68 -9.30
CA PRO A 376 2.29 10.03 -9.22
C PRO A 376 2.24 8.85 -10.20
N MET A 377 1.91 7.66 -9.69
CA MET A 377 1.72 6.44 -10.49
C MET A 377 0.32 5.86 -10.21
N TYR A 378 0.05 4.60 -10.60
CA TYR A 378 -1.29 4.03 -10.51
C TYR A 378 -1.78 3.90 -9.06
N HIS A 379 -0.93 3.47 -8.13
CA HIS A 379 -1.22 3.49 -6.68
C HIS A 379 -0.86 4.83 -5.98
N GLY A 380 -0.78 5.94 -6.72
CA GLY A 380 -0.54 7.27 -6.18
C GLY A 380 0.95 7.61 -6.02
N LYS A 381 1.29 8.40 -4.99
CA LYS A 381 2.68 8.76 -4.63
C LYS A 381 3.16 7.91 -3.46
N LEU A 382 4.48 7.71 -3.33
CA LEU A 382 5.02 7.13 -2.10
C LEU A 382 4.89 8.12 -0.95
N TYR A 383 5.48 9.30 -1.07
CA TYR A 383 5.31 10.36 -0.07
C TYR A 383 5.41 11.72 -0.76
N GLU A 384 4.66 12.69 -0.26
CA GLU A 384 5.04 14.08 -0.51
C GLU A 384 6.32 14.37 0.28
N LEU A 385 7.14 15.26 -0.27
CA LEU A 385 8.47 15.55 0.26
C LEU A 385 8.63 17.05 0.48
N ASP A 386 8.97 17.43 1.70
CA ASP A 386 9.36 18.78 2.07
C ASP A 386 10.86 18.82 2.39
N MET A 387 11.60 19.65 1.65
CA MET A 387 13.05 19.86 1.87
C MET A 387 13.36 21.31 2.25
N ARG A 388 12.36 22.10 2.68
CA ARG A 388 12.54 23.53 2.98
C ARG A 388 13.41 23.81 4.20
N LEU A 389 13.58 22.82 5.08
CA LEU A 389 14.42 22.90 6.28
C LEU A 389 15.91 22.62 6.03
N ARG A 390 16.31 22.35 4.78
CA ARG A 390 17.74 22.24 4.43
C ARG A 390 18.42 23.63 4.48
N PRO A 391 19.75 23.69 4.65
CA PRO A 391 20.49 24.95 4.63
C PRO A 391 20.13 25.83 3.43
N ASN A 392 19.83 27.12 3.66
CA ASN A 392 19.37 28.08 2.66
C ASN A 392 18.01 27.75 1.99
N GLY A 393 17.25 26.82 2.55
CA GLY A 393 15.91 26.44 2.11
C GLY A 393 15.86 26.13 0.61
N ASN A 394 14.87 26.70 -0.10
CA ASN A 394 14.64 26.45 -1.53
C ASN A 394 15.81 26.85 -2.44
N SER A 395 16.63 27.82 -2.01
CA SER A 395 17.79 28.29 -2.77
C SER A 395 19.05 27.46 -2.48
N GLY A 396 19.00 26.58 -1.48
CA GLY A 396 20.09 25.70 -1.08
C GLY A 396 20.22 24.46 -1.94
N ALA A 397 21.44 23.91 -1.95
CA ALA A 397 21.77 22.62 -2.55
C ALA A 397 20.89 21.50 -1.97
N LEU A 398 20.57 20.47 -2.76
CA LEU A 398 19.73 19.35 -2.31
C LEU A 398 20.45 18.46 -1.30
N ALA A 399 21.77 18.31 -1.47
CA ALA A 399 22.68 17.67 -0.53
C ALA A 399 23.77 18.65 -0.08
N THR A 400 24.14 18.59 1.20
CA THR A 400 25.26 19.36 1.79
C THR A 400 26.28 18.43 2.42
N THR A 401 27.53 18.86 2.57
CA THR A 401 28.52 18.10 3.36
C THR A 401 28.24 18.19 4.86
N LYS A 402 28.81 17.28 5.66
CA LYS A 402 28.74 17.37 7.13
C LYS A 402 29.27 18.71 7.63
N LYS A 403 30.42 19.14 7.09
CA LYS A 403 31.05 20.42 7.45
C LYS A 403 30.20 21.63 7.08
N GLU A 404 29.62 21.66 5.88
CA GLU A 404 28.73 22.72 5.44
C GLU A 404 27.46 22.80 6.31
N PHE A 405 26.85 21.65 6.59
CA PHE A 405 25.66 21.58 7.44
C PHE A 405 25.96 22.08 8.86
N ALA A 406 27.04 21.59 9.47
CA ALA A 406 27.45 22.01 10.82
C ALA A 406 27.72 23.52 10.86
N LYS A 407 28.49 24.04 9.91
CA LYS A 407 28.81 25.47 9.81
C LYS A 407 27.55 26.33 9.64
N TYR A 408 26.62 25.92 8.80
CA TYR A 408 25.37 26.64 8.61
C TYR A 408 24.56 26.70 9.90
N GLN A 409 24.40 25.55 10.58
CA GLN A 409 23.63 25.49 11.82
C GLN A 409 24.26 26.32 12.94
N THR A 410 25.58 26.43 13.00
CA THR A 410 26.26 27.21 14.06
C THR A 410 26.35 28.70 13.76
N GLU A 411 26.53 29.10 12.50
CA GLU A 411 26.85 30.50 12.15
C GLU A 411 25.71 31.26 11.46
N GLN A 412 24.79 30.59 10.76
CA GLN A 412 23.87 31.24 9.81
C GLN A 412 22.39 30.94 10.04
N ALA A 413 22.08 29.80 10.68
CA ALA A 413 20.71 29.36 10.86
C ALA A 413 19.90 30.33 11.75
N TRP A 414 18.65 30.53 11.38
CA TRP A 414 17.70 31.34 12.14
C TRP A 414 17.23 30.59 13.39
N VAL A 415 16.79 31.34 14.41
CA VAL A 415 16.27 30.76 15.67
C VAL A 415 15.14 29.75 15.45
N TRP A 416 14.27 29.98 14.46
CA TRP A 416 13.19 29.05 14.13
C TRP A 416 13.69 27.75 13.48
N GLU A 417 14.84 27.77 12.79
CA GLU A 417 15.48 26.54 12.27
C GLU A 417 16.05 25.72 13.42
N HIS A 418 16.66 26.35 14.42
CA HIS A 418 17.09 25.67 15.65
C HIS A 418 15.90 25.07 16.41
N ALA A 419 14.77 25.77 16.48
CA ALA A 419 13.54 25.23 17.06
C ALA A 419 13.02 24.01 16.28
N ALA A 420 13.11 24.02 14.94
CA ALA A 420 12.81 22.85 14.13
C ALA A 420 13.78 21.69 14.40
N MET A 421 15.07 21.98 14.62
CA MET A 421 16.12 21.00 14.93
C MET A 421 15.86 20.24 16.24
N VAL A 422 15.12 20.81 17.20
CA VAL A 422 14.65 20.06 18.38
C VAL A 422 13.88 18.80 17.97
N LYS A 423 13.17 18.86 16.85
CA LYS A 423 12.35 17.76 16.30
C LYS A 423 13.02 17.10 15.10
N SER A 424 14.35 16.95 15.09
CA SER A 424 15.08 16.27 14.02
C SER A 424 15.67 14.93 14.48
N ARG A 425 15.75 13.96 13.57
CA ARG A 425 16.32 12.63 13.84
C ARG A 425 16.97 12.05 12.58
N ALA A 426 18.13 11.42 12.72
CA ALA A 426 18.69 10.62 11.65
C ALA A 426 17.82 9.37 11.40
N VAL A 427 17.36 9.19 10.15
CA VAL A 427 16.48 8.08 9.75
C VAL A 427 17.14 7.11 8.78
N PHE A 428 18.17 7.56 8.08
CA PHE A 428 19.07 6.72 7.29
C PHE A 428 20.49 7.17 7.63
N ALA A 429 21.20 6.39 8.45
CA ALA A 429 22.51 6.72 8.98
C ALA A 429 23.15 5.49 9.64
N SER A 430 24.48 5.46 9.68
CA SER A 430 25.23 4.58 10.58
C SER A 430 25.13 5.04 12.05
N ASP A 431 25.55 4.19 12.99
CA ASP A 431 25.62 4.56 14.41
C ASP A 431 26.52 5.79 14.65
N GLN A 432 27.65 5.86 13.94
CA GLN A 432 28.58 6.99 14.03
C GLN A 432 27.95 8.29 13.49
N GLN A 433 27.22 8.21 12.38
CA GLN A 433 26.52 9.36 11.80
C GLN A 433 25.37 9.82 12.70
N THR A 434 24.64 8.89 13.31
CA THR A 434 23.58 9.18 14.27
C THR A 434 24.13 9.90 15.49
N GLN A 435 25.25 9.43 16.05
CA GLN A 435 25.94 10.08 17.16
C GLN A 435 26.43 11.48 16.77
N TRP A 436 27.04 11.64 15.60
CA TRP A 436 27.46 12.94 15.10
C TRP A 436 26.30 13.94 15.03
N HIS A 437 25.15 13.53 14.46
CA HIS A 437 23.97 14.39 14.39
C HIS A 437 23.46 14.77 15.78
N GLN A 438 23.43 13.81 16.73
CA GLN A 438 23.03 14.07 18.11
C GLN A 438 23.97 15.05 18.80
N SER A 439 25.28 14.91 18.62
CA SER A 439 26.28 15.83 19.17
C SER A 439 26.13 17.24 18.60
N LEU A 440 26.03 17.38 17.27
CA LEU A 440 25.83 18.68 16.62
C LEU A 440 24.53 19.34 17.08
N ARG A 441 23.43 18.57 17.12
CA ARG A 441 22.14 19.07 17.63
C ARG A 441 22.27 19.55 19.07
N SER A 442 22.93 18.79 19.93
CA SER A 442 23.14 19.17 21.32
C SER A 442 23.97 20.46 21.43
N GLU A 443 25.06 20.57 20.68
CA GLU A 443 25.91 21.77 20.62
C GLU A 443 25.12 23.01 20.19
N VAL A 444 24.38 22.91 19.09
CA VAL A 444 23.58 24.02 18.54
C VAL A 444 22.51 24.43 19.55
N LEU A 445 21.75 23.49 20.11
CA LEU A 445 20.67 23.81 21.04
C LEU A 445 21.18 24.43 22.35
N GLN A 446 22.39 24.08 22.81
CA GLN A 446 23.00 24.59 24.04
C GLN A 446 23.65 25.97 23.91
N GLN A 447 23.63 26.61 22.74
CA GLN A 447 24.15 27.98 22.60
C GLN A 447 23.40 28.96 23.51
N GLU A 448 24.13 29.88 24.13
CA GLU A 448 23.54 30.99 24.90
C GLU A 448 22.82 31.97 23.97
N ARG A 449 21.59 32.35 24.32
CA ARG A 449 20.73 33.23 23.52
C ARG A 449 20.03 34.25 24.40
N ASP A 450 19.76 35.43 23.83
CA ASP A 450 18.87 36.40 24.47
C ASP A 450 17.43 35.88 24.45
N ALA A 451 16.84 35.74 25.64
CA ALA A 451 15.50 35.17 25.82
C ALA A 451 14.43 35.97 25.05
N LYS A 452 14.53 37.30 25.04
CA LYS A 452 13.55 38.16 24.36
C LYS A 452 13.62 38.01 22.85
N ALA A 453 14.83 37.94 22.29
CA ALA A 453 15.02 37.68 20.87
C ALA A 453 14.46 36.33 20.43
N VAL A 454 14.62 35.27 21.25
CA VAL A 454 14.06 33.94 20.96
C VAL A 454 12.53 33.98 20.94
N ASP A 455 11.91 34.55 21.98
CA ASP A 455 10.45 34.63 22.08
C ASP A 455 9.86 35.44 20.91
N GLN A 456 10.50 36.55 20.52
CA GLN A 456 10.08 37.36 19.39
C GLN A 456 10.17 36.58 18.07
N ALA A 457 11.31 35.93 17.79
CA ALA A 457 11.53 35.22 16.54
C ALA A 457 10.53 34.06 16.35
N LEU A 458 10.25 33.30 17.41
CA LEU A 458 9.30 32.18 17.34
C LEU A 458 7.85 32.65 17.28
N LEU A 459 7.50 33.77 17.91
CA LEU A 459 6.17 34.37 17.78
C LEU A 459 5.92 34.91 16.36
N GLU A 460 6.90 35.58 15.76
CA GLU A 460 6.81 36.05 14.37
C GLU A 460 6.61 34.88 13.40
N MET A 461 7.34 33.79 13.58
CA MET A 461 7.18 32.59 12.77
C MET A 461 5.83 31.91 12.99
N ALA A 462 5.36 31.79 14.23
CA ALA A 462 4.04 31.24 14.55
C ALA A 462 2.92 32.04 13.84
N ASN A 463 2.99 33.37 13.88
CA ASN A 463 2.03 34.25 13.21
C ASN A 463 2.09 34.11 11.68
N LYS A 464 3.28 33.89 11.11
CA LYS A 464 3.46 33.67 9.67
C LYS A 464 2.81 32.35 9.22
N LEU A 465 2.94 31.28 10.02
CA LEU A 465 2.32 29.99 9.73
C LEU A 465 0.78 30.04 9.83
N ASP A 466 0.26 30.78 10.81
CA ASP A 466 -1.18 31.05 10.92
C ASP A 466 -1.75 31.76 9.69
N GLN A 467 -1.02 32.75 9.15
CA GLN A 467 -1.39 33.45 7.91
C GLN A 467 -1.39 32.52 6.68
N MET A 468 -0.58 31.48 6.69
CA MET A 468 -0.52 30.45 5.64
C MET A 468 -1.57 29.35 5.82
N GLN A 469 -2.52 29.51 6.75
CA GLN A 469 -3.57 28.52 7.10
C GLN A 469 -3.01 27.15 7.53
N GLN A 470 -1.78 27.11 8.04
CA GLN A 470 -1.22 25.94 8.70
C GLN A 470 -1.69 25.98 10.19
N HIS A 471 -2.29 24.89 10.66
CA HIS A 471 -3.08 24.76 11.91
C HIS A 471 -2.73 25.68 13.11
N LYS A 472 -3.76 26.17 13.84
CA LYS A 472 -3.65 27.02 15.06
C LYS A 472 -2.87 26.44 16.27
N ALA A 473 -2.35 25.22 16.19
CA ALA A 473 -1.64 24.56 17.30
C ALA A 473 -0.18 25.06 17.48
N HIS A 474 0.31 25.90 16.56
CA HIS A 474 1.71 26.29 16.49
C HIS A 474 2.18 27.12 17.70
N HIS A 475 1.38 28.03 18.27
CA HIS A 475 1.83 28.90 19.36
C HIS A 475 2.23 28.15 20.64
N ALA A 476 1.48 27.10 21.01
CA ALA A 476 1.80 26.32 22.21
C ALA A 476 3.06 25.48 21.99
N GLU A 477 3.21 24.89 20.81
CA GLU A 477 4.42 24.18 20.41
C GLU A 477 5.65 25.10 20.40
N PHE A 478 5.56 26.28 19.77
CA PHE A 478 6.67 27.23 19.71
C PHE A 478 7.08 27.74 21.08
N ARG A 479 6.17 27.87 22.05
CA ARG A 479 6.53 28.21 23.44
C ARG A 479 7.40 27.14 24.08
N ILE A 480 7.05 25.86 23.92
CA ILE A 480 7.86 24.75 24.45
C ILE A 480 9.25 24.76 23.80
N LEU A 481 9.30 24.93 22.48
CA LEU A 481 10.57 25.01 21.75
C LEU A 481 11.40 26.24 22.16
N ALA A 482 10.77 27.37 22.46
CA ALA A 482 11.43 28.56 22.98
C ALA A 482 12.12 28.27 24.32
N GLU A 483 11.43 27.59 25.23
CA GLU A 483 12.00 27.24 26.53
C GLU A 483 13.19 26.29 26.40
N VAL A 484 13.19 25.37 25.43
CA VAL A 484 14.37 24.56 25.13
C VAL A 484 15.53 25.45 24.72
N LEU A 485 15.35 26.31 23.71
CA LEU A 485 16.44 27.15 23.20
C LEU A 485 17.00 28.16 24.21
N LYS A 486 16.17 28.65 25.13
CA LYS A 486 16.58 29.58 26.19
C LYS A 486 17.38 28.88 27.29
N ASN A 487 17.00 27.66 27.64
CA ASN A 487 17.46 27.02 28.88
C ASN A 487 18.44 25.86 28.66
N SER A 488 18.59 25.33 27.43
CA SER A 488 19.48 24.18 27.16
C SER A 488 20.95 24.40 27.55
N HIS A 489 21.47 25.64 27.52
CA HIS A 489 22.84 25.93 27.97
C HIS A 489 23.07 25.60 29.47
N GLN A 490 22.04 25.82 30.31
CA GLN A 490 22.05 25.53 31.75
C GLN A 490 21.56 24.11 32.05
N PHE A 491 20.65 23.60 31.22
CA PHE A 491 20.03 22.29 31.37
C PHE A 491 20.23 21.43 30.10
N PRO A 492 21.43 20.88 29.88
CA PRO A 492 21.75 20.06 28.71
C PRO A 492 20.80 18.88 28.50
N GLN A 493 20.19 18.37 29.57
CA GLN A 493 19.22 17.27 29.50
C GLN A 493 17.98 17.59 28.65
N LEU A 494 17.66 18.87 28.42
CA LEU A 494 16.57 19.28 27.52
C LEU A 494 16.82 18.90 26.06
N THR A 495 18.08 18.65 25.68
CA THR A 495 18.42 18.24 24.31
C THR A 495 18.31 16.73 24.08
N THR A 496 18.06 15.90 25.09
CA THR A 496 18.00 14.44 24.89
C THR A 496 16.66 13.98 24.30
N HIS A 497 15.60 14.74 24.56
CA HIS A 497 14.24 14.43 24.12
C HIS A 497 13.96 15.02 22.72
N HIS A 498 13.09 14.32 21.99
CA HIS A 498 12.61 14.73 20.68
C HIS A 498 11.10 15.01 20.71
N HIS A 499 10.34 14.24 21.49
CA HIS A 499 8.90 14.41 21.63
C HIS A 499 8.57 15.59 22.56
N LEU A 500 7.65 16.45 22.11
CA LEU A 500 7.21 17.62 22.87
C LEU A 500 6.62 17.26 24.23
N ILE A 501 6.00 16.08 24.36
CA ILE A 501 5.43 15.61 25.64
C ILE A 501 6.54 15.41 26.67
N ASP A 502 7.61 14.73 26.29
CA ASP A 502 8.73 14.46 27.19
C ASP A 502 9.48 15.76 27.53
N ILE A 503 9.70 16.61 26.51
CA ILE A 503 10.29 17.94 26.69
C ILE A 503 9.45 18.76 27.66
N GLN A 504 8.14 18.78 27.48
CA GLN A 504 7.22 19.52 28.35
C GLN A 504 7.26 18.99 29.79
N ALA A 505 7.24 17.67 29.98
CA ALA A 505 7.33 17.07 31.31
C ALA A 505 8.62 17.49 32.02
N GLN A 506 9.74 17.50 31.30
CA GLN A 506 11.03 17.91 31.82
C GLN A 506 11.11 19.41 32.12
N LEU A 507 10.53 20.26 31.27
CA LEU A 507 10.44 21.70 31.52
C LEU A 507 9.61 22.03 32.77
N ILE A 508 8.53 21.28 33.03
CA ILE A 508 7.73 21.41 34.25
C ILE A 508 8.55 20.98 35.48
N GLU A 509 9.28 19.87 35.40
CA GLU A 509 10.15 19.38 36.47
C GLU A 509 11.22 20.41 36.85
N LEU A 510 11.75 21.14 35.86
CA LEU A 510 12.73 22.21 36.04
C LEU A 510 12.13 23.55 36.45
N ASN A 511 10.80 23.65 36.63
CA ASN A 511 10.06 24.89 36.90
C ASN A 511 10.25 25.98 35.81
N LEU A 512 10.48 25.58 34.57
CA LEU A 512 10.63 26.46 33.41
C LEU A 512 9.32 26.65 32.64
N LEU A 513 8.30 25.83 32.92
CA LEU A 513 6.98 25.93 32.31
C LEU A 513 5.87 25.68 33.33
N ASP A 514 4.90 26.59 33.41
CA ASP A 514 3.71 26.42 34.25
C ASP A 514 2.79 25.32 33.74
N GLN A 515 2.22 24.52 34.65
CA GLN A 515 1.23 23.47 34.31
C GLN A 515 0.01 24.00 33.53
N LYS A 516 -0.33 25.30 33.67
CA LYS A 516 -1.42 25.96 32.94
C LYS A 516 -1.09 26.26 31.47
N ASN A 517 0.19 26.25 31.10
CA ASN A 517 0.69 26.55 29.75
C ASN A 517 1.14 25.28 29.00
N THR A 518 0.56 24.14 29.36
CA THR A 518 0.86 22.84 28.76
C THR A 518 0.07 22.63 27.46
N LEU A 519 0.66 21.90 26.51
CA LEU A 519 -0.11 21.33 25.41
C LEU A 519 -1.11 20.33 26.01
N SER A 520 -2.40 20.52 25.71
CA SER A 520 -3.40 19.49 25.93
C SER A 520 -3.04 18.26 25.10
N ILE A 521 -2.85 17.14 25.80
CA ILE A 521 -2.32 15.85 25.29
C ILE A 521 -3.17 15.22 24.17
N ASP A 522 -4.36 15.76 23.89
CA ASP A 522 -5.35 15.20 22.96
C ASP A 522 -5.42 15.91 21.60
N ILE A 523 -4.27 16.09 20.94
CA ILE A 523 -4.27 16.18 19.47
C ILE A 523 -3.65 14.91 18.91
N LYS A 524 -4.20 13.76 19.31
CA LYS A 524 -3.94 12.50 18.59
C LYS A 524 -4.56 12.67 17.20
N LYS A 525 -3.73 13.00 16.22
CA LYS A 525 -4.15 12.97 14.81
C LYS A 525 -4.70 11.57 14.54
N ASP A 526 -5.86 11.47 13.92
CA ASP A 526 -6.36 10.18 13.49
C ASP A 526 -5.28 9.49 12.63
N PRO A 527 -4.82 8.27 12.96
CA PRO A 527 -3.81 7.57 12.16
C PRO A 527 -4.20 7.47 10.68
N ALA A 528 -5.51 7.46 10.38
CA ALA A 528 -6.06 7.38 9.05
C ALA A 528 -6.21 8.75 8.34
N SER A 529 -5.84 9.85 9.01
CA SER A 529 -5.86 11.22 8.46
C SER A 529 -4.67 11.60 7.59
#